data_AF-A0A0J5P6J8-F1
#
_entry.id   AF-A0A0J5P6J8-F1
#
_cell.length_a   1.000
_cell.length_b   1.000
_cell.length_c   1.000
_cell.angle_alpha   90.00
_cell.angle_beta   90.00
_cell.angle_gamma   90.00
#
_symmetry.space_group_name_H-M   'P 1'
#
loop_
_entity.id
_entity.type
_entity.pdbx_description
1 polymer ?
#
loop_
_entity_poly.entity_id
_entity_poly.type
_entity_poly.pdbx_seq_one_letter_code
_entity_poly.pdbx_strand_id
1 'polypeptide(L)'
;MNKIKKILFLLLLFYWGISIFKDTTYLVSLGDTPIYLNSTDILDNLKSSDRLKKGDVVTIKGIIDLKHYLAYKVIINGEIRYILEGDYIIIDNSFWRVLDNETNSP
;
A
#
# COMPACT_ATOMS: atom_id res chain seq x y z
N MET A 1 -28.69 -22.55 24.85
CA MET A 1 -27.69 -22.37 23.76
C MET A 1 -26.55 -23.35 23.97
N ASN A 2 -26.37 -24.35 23.09
CA ASN A 2 -25.39 -25.43 23.25
C ASN A 2 -23.95 -24.90 23.29
N LYS A 3 -23.08 -25.51 24.11
CA LYS A 3 -21.65 -25.11 24.28
C LYS A 3 -20.92 -24.94 22.94
N ILE A 4 -21.23 -25.80 21.97
CA ILE A 4 -20.66 -25.77 20.61
C ILE A 4 -21.01 -24.47 19.86
N LYS A 5 -22.24 -23.95 20.00
CA LYS A 5 -22.66 -22.71 19.35
C LYS A 5 -21.94 -21.49 19.91
N LYS A 6 -21.58 -21.49 21.21
CA LYS A 6 -20.80 -20.42 21.83
C LYS A 6 -19.36 -20.38 21.31
N ILE A 7 -18.73 -21.55 21.16
CA ILE A 7 -17.36 -21.66 20.63
C ILE A 7 -17.29 -21.20 19.16
N LEU A 8 -18.25 -21.63 18.34
CA LEU A 8 -18.32 -21.22 16.94
C LEU A 8 -18.52 -19.70 16.78
N PHE A 9 -19.37 -19.11 17.63
CA PHE A 9 -19.59 -17.66 17.64
C PHE A 9 -18.33 -16.89 18.05
N LEU A 10 -17.56 -17.41 19.01
CA LEU A 10 -16.32 -16.78 19.48
C LEU A 10 -15.23 -16.84 18.40
N LEU A 11 -15.11 -17.95 17.67
CA LEU A 11 -14.22 -18.07 16.51
C LEU A 11 -14.61 -17.12 15.37
N LEU A 12 -15.92 -16.92 15.15
CA LEU A 12 -16.41 -15.99 14.14
C LEU A 12 -16.03 -14.54 14.47
N LEU A 13 -16.18 -14.14 15.74
CA LEU A 13 -15.75 -12.83 16.22
C LEU A 13 -14.23 -12.64 16.13
N PHE A 14 -13.46 -13.69 16.42
CA PHE A 14 -12.01 -13.65 16.31
C PHE A 14 -11.55 -13.51 14.84
N TYR A 15 -12.22 -14.21 13.92
CA TYR A 15 -11.97 -14.10 12.48
C TYR A 15 -12.26 -12.69 11.95
N TRP A 16 -13.33 -12.04 12.44
CA TRP A 16 -13.66 -10.66 12.10
C TRP A 16 -12.67 -9.66 12.72
N GLY A 17 -12.22 -9.88 13.95
CA GLY A 17 -11.29 -8.99 14.65
C GLY A 17 -9.91 -8.88 14.01
N ILE A 18 -9.39 -9.95 13.42
CA ILE A 18 -8.03 -9.97 12.84
C ILE A 18 -7.94 -9.14 11.54
N SER A 19 -9.06 -8.89 10.84
CA SER A 19 -9.04 -8.24 9.53
C SER A 19 -8.90 -6.71 9.58
N ILE A 20 -8.95 -6.07 10.75
CA ILE A 20 -9.11 -4.61 10.88
C ILE A 20 -7.76 -3.86 10.87
N PHE A 21 -6.63 -4.54 11.07
CA PHE A 21 -5.31 -3.90 11.11
C PHE A 21 -4.51 -4.16 9.83
N LYS A 22 -4.82 -3.42 8.75
CA LYS A 22 -3.94 -3.37 7.58
C LYS A 22 -3.15 -2.06 7.60
N ASP A 23 -1.86 -2.17 7.90
CA ASP A 23 -0.92 -1.08 7.72
C ASP A 23 -1.03 -0.59 6.28
N THR A 24 -1.24 0.71 6.13
CA THR A 24 -1.43 1.33 4.82
C THR A 24 -0.34 2.37 4.63
N THR A 25 0.46 2.18 3.59
CA THR A 25 1.51 3.10 3.17
C THR A 25 1.02 3.90 1.98
N TYR A 26 1.26 5.21 2.00
CA TYR A 26 0.82 6.15 0.99
C TYR A 26 2.00 6.77 0.25
N LEU A 27 1.77 7.14 -1.00
CA LEU A 27 2.66 7.98 -1.80
C LEU A 27 1.93 9.29 -2.07
N VAL A 28 2.58 10.41 -1.77
CA VAL A 28 2.07 11.76 -2.04
C VAL A 28 2.96 12.43 -3.08
N SER A 29 2.40 12.72 -4.25
CA SER A 29 3.15 13.33 -5.35
C SER A 29 3.51 14.78 -5.03
N LEU A 30 4.77 15.17 -5.21
CA LEU A 30 5.24 16.56 -5.03
C LEU A 30 5.21 17.35 -6.34
N GLY A 31 5.12 16.66 -7.47
CA GLY A 31 5.09 17.24 -8.82
C GLY A 31 4.30 16.37 -9.80
N ASP A 32 4.66 16.49 -11.08
CA ASP A 32 4.09 15.69 -12.15
C ASP A 32 4.77 14.32 -12.23
N THR A 33 4.21 13.32 -11.57
CA THR A 33 4.80 11.97 -11.45
C THR A 33 4.17 11.02 -12.48
N PRO A 34 4.96 10.39 -13.39
CA PRO A 34 4.41 9.49 -14.41
C PRO A 34 3.79 8.22 -13.81
N ILE A 35 2.66 7.81 -14.39
CA ILE A 35 1.96 6.56 -14.08
C ILE A 35 2.07 5.61 -15.27
N TYR A 36 2.36 4.35 -14.99
CA TYR A 36 2.48 3.28 -15.97
C TYR A 36 1.40 2.21 -15.72
N LEU A 37 0.81 1.68 -16.80
CA LEU A 37 -0.24 0.66 -16.71
C LEU A 37 0.33 -0.69 -16.30
N ASN A 38 1.50 -1.04 -16.82
CA ASN A 38 2.16 -2.31 -16.59
C ASN A 38 3.69 -2.17 -16.57
N SER A 39 4.37 -3.25 -16.15
CA SER A 39 5.84 -3.30 -16.08
C SER A 39 6.50 -3.32 -17.46
N THR A 40 5.82 -3.80 -18.49
CA THR A 40 6.34 -3.85 -19.87
C THR A 40 6.48 -2.45 -20.45
N ASP A 41 5.51 -1.57 -20.19
CA ASP A 41 5.56 -0.16 -20.60
C ASP A 41 6.79 0.56 -20.01
N ILE A 42 7.23 0.15 -18.81
CA ILE A 42 8.43 0.64 -18.14
C ILE A 42 9.69 0.09 -18.81
N LEU A 43 9.76 -1.23 -18.99
CA LEU A 43 10.96 -1.92 -19.48
C LEU A 43 11.27 -1.62 -20.95
N ASP A 44 10.23 -1.51 -21.79
CA ASP A 44 10.41 -1.45 -23.23
C ASP A 44 10.58 -0.01 -23.73
N ASN A 45 9.78 0.94 -23.22
CA ASN A 45 9.68 2.27 -23.84
C ASN A 45 9.52 3.45 -22.86
N LEU A 46 9.47 3.19 -21.53
CA LEU A 46 9.11 4.19 -20.52
C LEU A 46 7.85 5.00 -20.90
N LYS A 47 6.85 4.34 -21.48
CA LYS A 47 5.63 5.00 -21.97
C LYS A 47 4.62 5.15 -20.84
N SER A 48 4.54 6.35 -20.26
CA SER A 48 3.52 6.65 -19.25
C SER A 48 2.14 6.80 -19.87
N SER A 49 1.10 6.30 -19.19
CA SER A 49 -0.30 6.46 -19.61
C SER A 49 -0.94 7.74 -19.09
N ASP A 50 -0.51 8.17 -17.90
CA ASP A 50 -1.07 9.32 -17.20
C ASP A 50 -0.03 9.86 -16.20
N ARG A 51 -0.37 10.89 -15.43
CA ARG A 51 0.51 11.50 -14.43
C ARG A 51 -0.29 11.88 -13.18
N LEU A 52 0.30 11.60 -12.02
CA LEU A 52 -0.14 12.22 -10.77
C LEU A 52 0.28 13.68 -10.78
N LYS A 53 -0.58 14.54 -10.26
CA LYS A 53 -0.31 15.95 -10.02
C LYS A 53 0.19 16.15 -8.60
N LYS A 54 0.81 17.30 -8.36
CA LYS A 54 1.22 17.72 -7.02
C LYS A 54 0.04 17.66 -6.04
N GLY A 55 0.23 16.97 -4.93
CA GLY A 55 -0.76 16.77 -3.88
C GLY A 55 -1.61 15.51 -4.04
N ASP A 56 -1.53 14.81 -5.17
CA ASP A 56 -2.24 13.53 -5.34
C ASP A 56 -1.68 12.47 -4.39
N VAL A 57 -2.58 11.68 -3.81
CA VAL A 57 -2.26 10.63 -2.84
C VAL A 57 -2.71 9.28 -3.36
N VAL A 58 -1.82 8.31 -3.37
CA VAL A 58 -2.12 6.93 -3.79
C VAL A 58 -1.64 5.92 -2.76
N THR A 59 -2.32 4.78 -2.69
CA THR A 59 -1.94 3.70 -1.76
C THR A 59 -0.91 2.79 -2.40
N ILE A 60 0.21 2.58 -1.70
CA ILE A 60 1.23 1.60 -2.09
C ILE A 60 0.76 0.21 -1.64
N LYS A 61 0.85 -0.77 -2.54
CA LYS A 61 0.59 -2.19 -2.27
C LYS A 61 1.83 -3.05 -2.28
N GLY A 62 2.91 -2.55 -2.85
CA GLY A 62 4.18 -3.24 -2.86
C GLY A 62 5.22 -2.50 -3.67
N ILE A 63 6.43 -3.03 -3.62
CA ILE A 63 7.58 -2.54 -4.36
C ILE A 63 8.04 -3.68 -5.26
N ILE A 64 8.42 -3.36 -6.49
CA ILE A 64 8.95 -4.31 -7.46
C ILE A 64 10.24 -3.75 -8.06
N ASP A 65 11.25 -4.62 -8.14
CA ASP A 65 12.49 -4.33 -8.84
C ASP A 65 12.34 -4.77 -10.31
N LEU A 66 12.38 -3.80 -11.21
CA LEU A 66 12.29 -3.96 -12.66
C LEU A 66 13.65 -3.70 -13.29
N LYS A 67 14.62 -4.56 -12.99
CA LYS A 67 15.98 -4.63 -13.54
C LYS A 67 16.87 -3.40 -13.29
N HIS A 68 16.50 -2.27 -13.88
CA HIS A 68 17.19 -0.98 -13.71
C HIS A 68 16.32 0.05 -12.99
N TYR A 69 15.09 -0.31 -12.63
CA TYR A 69 14.11 0.60 -12.07
C TYR A 69 13.49 0.01 -10.81
N LEU A 70 13.42 0.82 -9.75
CA LEU A 70 12.54 0.53 -8.63
C LEU A 70 11.15 1.10 -8.94
N ALA A 71 10.12 0.26 -8.87
CA ALA A 71 8.75 0.67 -9.12
C ALA A 71 7.84 0.35 -7.94
N TYR A 72 6.93 1.26 -7.63
CA TYR A 72 5.89 1.12 -6.63
C TYR A 72 4.61 0.65 -7.30
N LYS A 73 4.06 -0.45 -6.81
CA LYS A 73 2.74 -0.93 -7.19
C LYS A 73 1.72 -0.14 -6.38
N VAL A 74 0.91 0.67 -7.05
CA VAL A 74 -0.10 1.53 -6.43
C VAL A 74 -1.50 1.18 -6.91
N ILE A 75 -2.53 1.51 -6.11
CA ILE A 75 -3.93 1.42 -6.55
C ILE A 75 -4.44 2.80 -6.91
N ILE A 76 -4.91 2.97 -8.14
CA ILE A 76 -5.54 4.18 -8.66
C ILE A 76 -6.86 3.76 -9.31
N ASN A 77 -7.97 4.36 -8.88
CA ASN A 77 -9.32 4.02 -9.37
C ASN A 77 -9.66 2.52 -9.30
N GLY A 78 -9.15 1.82 -8.28
CA GLY A 78 -9.38 0.38 -8.09
C GLY A 78 -8.49 -0.53 -8.92
N GLU A 79 -7.65 0.02 -9.80
CA GLU A 79 -6.74 -0.75 -10.63
C GLU A 79 -5.29 -0.61 -10.17
N ILE A 80 -4.51 -1.67 -10.40
CA ILE A 80 -3.07 -1.64 -10.15
C ILE A 80 -2.39 -0.80 -11.24
N ARG A 81 -1.53 0.11 -10.78
CA ARG A 81 -0.65 0.94 -11.60
C ARG A 81 0.76 0.93 -11.01
N TYR A 82 1.71 1.44 -11.79
CA TYR A 82 3.11 1.49 -11.42
C TYR A 82 3.62 2.92 -11.47
N ILE A 83 4.42 3.29 -10.48
CA ILE A 83 5.10 4.57 -10.38
C ILE A 83 6.58 4.29 -10.13
N LEU A 84 7.46 4.90 -10.91
CA LEU A 84 8.90 4.77 -10.69
C LEU A 84 9.38 5.62 -9.52
N GLU A 85 10.61 5.42 -9.07
CA GLU A 85 11.28 6.37 -8.17
C GLU A 85 11.26 7.81 -8.75
N GLY A 86 10.90 8.80 -7.93
CA GLY A 86 10.66 10.17 -8.41
C GLY A 86 10.27 11.18 -7.33
N ASP A 87 9.63 12.27 -7.76
CA ASP A 87 9.32 13.43 -6.92
C ASP A 87 8.03 13.24 -6.10
N TYR A 88 8.15 12.46 -5.03
CA TYR A 88 7.10 12.21 -4.05
C TYR A 88 7.68 11.92 -2.67
N ILE A 89 6.80 11.96 -1.67
CA ILE A 89 7.09 11.46 -0.33
C ILE A 89 6.29 10.18 -0.06
N ILE A 90 6.90 9.26 0.67
CA ILE A 90 6.22 8.07 1.19
C ILE A 90 5.85 8.34 2.63
N ILE A 91 4.57 8.15 2.96
CA ILE A 91 4.04 8.26 4.31
C ILE A 91 3.63 6.87 4.74
N ASP A 92 4.37 6.30 5.69
CA ASP A 92 4.06 5.00 6.26
C ASP A 92 3.40 5.15 7.62
N ASN A 93 2.13 4.73 7.73
CA ASN A 93 1.41 4.75 9.01
C ASN A 93 1.84 3.61 9.94
N SER A 94 2.78 2.73 9.53
CA SER A 94 3.37 1.72 10.40
C SER A 94 4.21 2.33 11.55
N PHE A 95 4.60 3.60 11.46
CA PHE A 95 5.45 4.29 12.46
C PHE A 95 4.85 4.31 13.87
N TRP A 96 3.52 4.40 13.99
CA TRP A 96 2.84 4.34 15.30
C TRP A 96 3.02 2.99 16.01
N ARG A 97 3.26 1.92 15.26
CA ARG A 97 3.44 0.56 15.77
C ARG A 97 4.79 0.34 16.46
N VAL A 98 5.80 1.19 16.20
CA VAL A 98 7.10 1.13 16.89
C VAL A 98 7.01 1.83 18.25
N LEU A 99 6.33 2.97 18.32
CA LEU A 99 6.16 3.74 19.55
C LEU A 99 5.29 2.99 20.59
N ASP A 100 4.23 2.31 20.15
CA ASP A 100 3.40 1.50 21.06
C ASP A 100 4.13 0.28 21.64
N ASN A 101 5.18 -0.22 20.97
CA ASN A 101 5.98 -1.34 21.47
C ASN A 101 7.09 -0.91 22.45
N GLU A 102 7.58 0.32 22.35
CA GLU A 102 8.55 0.87 23.31
C GLU A 102 7.89 1.31 24.62
N THR A 103 6.64 1.79 24.60
CA THR A 103 5.92 2.19 25.82
C THR A 103 5.31 1.03 26.61
N ASN A 104 5.33 -0.19 26.06
CA ASN A 104 4.77 -1.40 26.68
C ASN A 104 5.83 -2.45 27.05
N SER A 105 7.12 -2.11 27.03
CA SER A 105 8.16 -2.98 27.61
C SER A 105 8.24 -2.75 29.13
N PRO A 106 8.05 -3.79 29.96
CA PRO A 106 8.09 -3.72 31.42
C PRO A 106 9.47 -3.34 31.99
#